data_AF-A0A9D4NI80-F1
#
_entry.id   AF-A0A9D4NI80-F1
#
_cell.length_a   1.000
_cell.length_b   1.000
_cell.length_c   1.000
_cell.angle_alpha   90.00
_cell.angle_beta   90.00
_cell.angle_gamma   90.00
#
_symmetry.space_group_name_H-M   'P 1'
#
loop_
_entity.id
_entity.type
_entity.pdbx_description
1 polymer ?
#
loop_
_entity_poly.entity_id
_entity_poly.type
_entity_poly.pdbx_seq_one_letter_code
_entity_poly.pdbx_strand_id
1 'polypeptide(L)'
;MGVDSAGSRYAPSTGMTAKQLCEYDDLANSVCLDAYLGFQTHKMNTKYVKPKSKTEAECKVIIERFKHHQQYERAYSEMLAVDIVRSFLLNKDQGEQEIFRNHIFRYLKMFDTRSGFEIQTCSRYAMEGNLGGKICATKDWLKHDKIEMLIGCIAELTEQEEDELLTPNVNDFSVMFSCRKNCAQLWLGPASFINHDCRANCKFVSTGRDTACVKVLRDIKAGEEITCFYGEDFFGDSNSLCECETCERRRVGYFRRADPRSPEIEKGYRLRDTDDRLHRMKSQAQVHRSSCVGVNKNMNGNGSFFIQIEKTGIFEMAI
;
A
#
# COMPACT_ATOMS: atom_id res chain seq x y z
N MET A 1 13.39 -14.36 38.12
CA MET A 1 11.99 -14.35 37.65
C MET A 1 11.69 -12.97 37.11
N GLY A 2 12.07 -12.73 35.85
CA GLY A 2 11.74 -11.51 35.13
C GLY A 2 10.48 -11.79 34.32
N VAL A 3 9.46 -10.97 34.49
CA VAL A 3 8.20 -11.08 33.78
C VAL A 3 8.42 -10.35 32.46
N ASP A 4 8.66 -11.08 31.38
CA ASP A 4 8.68 -10.51 30.03
C ASP A 4 7.28 -9.95 29.74
N SER A 5 7.19 -8.63 29.60
CA SER A 5 5.99 -7.95 29.16
C SER A 5 5.76 -8.27 27.68
N ALA A 6 5.18 -9.44 27.40
CA ALA A 6 4.57 -9.71 26.11
C ALA A 6 3.47 -8.66 25.90
N GLY A 7 3.76 -7.66 25.07
CA GLY A 7 2.78 -6.68 24.64
C GLY A 7 1.54 -7.41 24.13
N SER A 8 0.39 -7.09 24.72
CA SER A 8 -0.89 -7.72 24.37
C SER A 8 -1.16 -7.54 22.87
N ARG A 9 -0.93 -8.61 22.10
CA ARG A 9 -1.30 -8.70 20.69
C ARG A 9 -2.82 -8.82 20.63
N TYR A 10 -3.49 -7.74 20.28
CA TYR A 10 -4.90 -7.80 19.91
C TYR A 10 -5.05 -8.56 18.59
N ALA A 11 -6.06 -9.41 18.47
CA ALA A 11 -6.35 -10.11 17.22
C ALA A 11 -6.61 -9.09 16.08
N PRO A 12 -6.00 -9.27 14.89
CA PRO A 12 -6.26 -8.41 13.74
C PRO A 12 -7.75 -8.43 13.38
N SER A 13 -8.32 -7.27 13.09
CA SER A 13 -9.70 -7.10 12.59
C SER A 13 -9.89 -7.74 11.20
N THR A 14 -8.82 -7.87 10.42
CA THR A 14 -8.80 -8.66 9.19
C THR A 14 -8.68 -10.16 9.42
N GLY A 15 -8.32 -10.58 10.65
CA GLY A 15 -8.00 -11.95 11.02
C GLY A 15 -6.63 -12.45 10.54
N MET A 16 -5.87 -11.65 9.78
CA MET A 16 -4.60 -12.07 9.17
C MET A 16 -3.39 -11.62 9.98
N THR A 17 -2.48 -12.54 10.27
CA THR A 17 -1.08 -12.22 10.63
C THR A 17 -0.36 -11.58 9.43
N ALA A 18 0.79 -10.93 9.66
CA ALA A 18 1.61 -10.37 8.59
C ALA A 18 1.99 -11.43 7.52
N LYS A 19 2.40 -12.62 7.98
CA LYS A 19 2.71 -13.75 7.10
C LYS A 19 1.50 -14.22 6.28
N GLN A 20 0.33 -14.38 6.91
CA GLN A 20 -0.88 -14.76 6.18
C GLN A 20 -1.28 -13.68 5.17
N LEU A 21 -1.13 -12.40 5.51
CA LEU A 21 -1.38 -11.30 4.59
C LEU A 21 -0.48 -11.41 3.36
N CYS A 22 0.83 -11.63 3.53
CA CYS A 22 1.76 -11.87 2.42
C CYS A 22 1.34 -13.06 1.53
N GLU A 23 1.07 -14.22 2.14
CA GLU A 23 0.71 -15.45 1.40
C GLU A 23 -0.62 -15.32 0.66
N TYR A 24 -1.62 -14.71 1.30
CA TYR A 24 -2.97 -14.59 0.74
C TYR A 24 -2.99 -13.54 -0.37
N ASP A 25 -2.26 -12.45 -0.20
CA ASP A 25 -2.14 -11.39 -1.19
C ASP A 25 -1.41 -11.85 -2.45
N ASP A 26 -0.30 -12.59 -2.30
CA ASP A 26 0.45 -13.16 -3.43
C ASP A 26 -0.44 -14.05 -4.30
N LEU A 27 -1.17 -14.97 -3.66
CA LEU A 27 -2.06 -15.87 -4.39
C LEU A 27 -3.25 -15.11 -4.99
N ALA A 28 -3.86 -14.19 -4.25
CA ALA A 28 -4.99 -13.40 -4.74
C ALA A 28 -4.60 -12.52 -5.93
N ASN A 29 -3.43 -11.88 -5.90
CA ASN A 29 -2.85 -11.17 -7.03
C ASN A 29 -2.69 -12.08 -8.23
N SER A 30 -2.13 -13.28 -8.06
CA SER A 30 -1.91 -14.17 -9.21
C SER A 30 -3.17 -14.73 -9.84
N VAL A 31 -4.20 -15.04 -9.05
CA VAL A 31 -5.45 -15.59 -9.61
C VAL A 31 -6.45 -14.53 -10.05
N CYS A 32 -6.34 -13.29 -9.56
CA CYS A 32 -7.23 -12.20 -9.94
C CYS A 32 -6.60 -11.22 -10.93
N LEU A 33 -5.39 -10.73 -10.65
CA LEU A 33 -4.77 -9.62 -11.38
C LEU A 33 -3.78 -10.08 -12.43
N ASP A 34 -2.82 -10.96 -12.09
CA ASP A 34 -1.77 -11.38 -13.03
C ASP A 34 -2.39 -12.05 -14.27
N ALA A 35 -3.37 -12.92 -14.04
CA ALA A 35 -4.14 -13.59 -15.08
C ALA A 35 -4.88 -12.60 -16.00
N TYR A 36 -5.38 -11.49 -15.44
CA TYR A 36 -6.08 -10.45 -16.18
C TYR A 36 -5.11 -9.54 -16.96
N LEU A 37 -4.07 -9.04 -16.29
CA LEU A 37 -3.10 -8.09 -16.82
C LEU A 37 -2.09 -8.73 -17.79
N GLY A 38 -1.86 -10.04 -17.67
CA GLY A 38 -0.94 -10.79 -18.52
C GLY A 38 0.53 -10.75 -18.09
N PHE A 39 0.84 -10.19 -16.92
CA PHE A 39 2.19 -10.19 -16.32
C PHE A 39 2.11 -10.41 -14.81
N GLN A 40 3.22 -10.79 -14.19
CA GLN A 40 3.30 -10.99 -12.74
C GLN A 40 3.44 -9.62 -12.04
N THR A 41 2.41 -9.22 -11.30
CA THR A 41 2.45 -8.06 -10.40
C THR A 41 3.33 -8.32 -9.18
N HIS A 42 3.52 -7.30 -8.32
CA HIS A 42 4.34 -7.41 -7.11
C HIS A 42 3.96 -8.62 -6.25
N LYS A 43 4.98 -9.23 -5.60
CA LYS A 43 4.84 -10.39 -4.71
C LYS A 43 5.70 -10.22 -3.48
N MET A 44 5.18 -10.62 -2.33
CA MET A 44 5.90 -10.66 -1.07
C MET A 44 6.88 -11.83 -1.03
N ASN A 45 6.52 -13.00 -1.57
CA ASN A 45 7.44 -14.11 -1.67
C ASN A 45 8.48 -13.86 -2.78
N THR A 46 9.74 -13.67 -2.38
CA THR A 46 10.86 -13.43 -3.30
C THR A 46 11.15 -14.59 -4.25
N LYS A 47 10.61 -15.78 -3.96
CA LYS A 47 10.71 -16.98 -4.80
C LYS A 47 9.36 -17.35 -5.41
N TYR A 48 8.43 -16.41 -5.53
CA TYR A 48 7.12 -16.67 -6.11
C TYR A 48 7.27 -17.19 -7.55
N VAL A 49 6.63 -18.33 -7.82
CA VAL A 49 6.63 -18.94 -9.15
C VAL A 49 5.29 -18.69 -9.81
N LYS A 50 5.32 -18.01 -10.95
CA LYS A 50 4.14 -17.75 -11.78
C LYS A 50 3.36 -19.05 -12.07
N PRO A 51 2.02 -19.05 -11.96
CA PRO A 51 1.20 -20.18 -12.38
C PRO A 51 1.45 -20.55 -13.86
N LYS A 52 1.21 -21.81 -14.21
CA LYS A 52 1.30 -22.28 -15.60
C LYS A 52 0.26 -21.57 -16.46
N SER A 53 0.55 -21.36 -17.75
CA SER A 53 -0.34 -20.63 -18.68
C SER A 53 -1.76 -21.19 -18.76
N LYS A 54 -1.94 -22.51 -18.57
CA LYS A 54 -3.29 -23.11 -18.49
C LYS A 54 -4.07 -22.57 -17.29
N THR A 55 -3.45 -22.55 -16.11
CA THR A 55 -4.04 -22.01 -14.87
C THR A 55 -4.30 -20.52 -15.00
N GLU A 56 -3.39 -19.76 -15.60
CA GLU A 56 -3.62 -18.33 -15.88
C GLU A 56 -4.84 -18.11 -16.79
N ALA A 57 -4.98 -18.92 -17.85
CA ALA A 57 -6.13 -18.84 -18.75
C ALA A 57 -7.45 -19.19 -18.06
N GLU A 58 -7.46 -20.22 -17.20
CA GLU A 58 -8.63 -20.58 -16.37
C GLU A 58 -9.03 -19.42 -15.45
N CYS A 59 -8.07 -18.84 -14.72
CA CYS A 59 -8.31 -17.68 -13.86
C CYS A 59 -8.83 -16.47 -14.64
N LYS A 60 -8.25 -16.17 -15.80
CA LYS A 60 -8.69 -15.08 -16.67
C LYS A 60 -10.15 -15.23 -17.09
N VAL A 61 -10.57 -16.44 -17.46
CA VAL A 61 -11.97 -16.71 -17.83
C VAL A 61 -12.92 -16.45 -16.67
N ILE A 62 -12.53 -16.82 -15.44
CA ILE A 62 -13.35 -16.56 -14.24
C ILE A 62 -13.50 -15.05 -14.01
N ILE A 63 -12.42 -14.28 -14.12
CA ILE A 63 -12.45 -12.82 -13.96
C ILE A 63 -13.30 -12.15 -15.05
N GLU A 64 -13.16 -12.56 -16.32
CA GLU A 64 -14.01 -12.04 -17.40
C GLU A 64 -15.49 -12.36 -17.19
N ARG A 65 -15.83 -13.57 -16.73
CA ARG A 65 -17.21 -13.90 -16.34
C ARG A 65 -17.70 -13.02 -15.20
N PHE A 66 -16.89 -12.83 -14.16
CA PHE A 66 -17.25 -11.98 -13.02
C PHE A 66 -17.57 -10.54 -13.46
N LYS A 67 -16.79 -9.97 -14.38
CA LYS A 67 -17.07 -8.64 -14.96
C LYS A 67 -18.48 -8.53 -15.55
N HIS A 68 -19.03 -9.63 -16.07
CA HIS A 68 -20.40 -9.66 -16.59
C HIS A 68 -21.47 -9.93 -15.51
N HIS A 69 -21.33 -11.00 -14.72
CA HIS A 69 -22.40 -11.44 -13.82
C HIS A 69 -22.37 -10.77 -12.44
N GLN A 70 -21.24 -10.22 -12.00
CA GLN A 70 -21.07 -9.49 -10.72
C GLN A 70 -21.48 -10.31 -9.48
N GLN A 71 -21.29 -11.63 -9.53
CA GLN A 71 -21.67 -12.58 -8.45
C GLN A 71 -20.40 -13.10 -7.78
N TYR A 72 -20.08 -12.52 -6.63
CA TYR A 72 -18.86 -12.82 -5.86
C TYR A 72 -18.77 -14.30 -5.45
N GLU A 73 -19.85 -14.86 -4.91
CA GLU A 73 -19.91 -16.27 -4.48
C GLU A 73 -19.63 -17.24 -5.62
N ARG A 74 -20.23 -16.96 -6.77
CA ARG A 74 -20.07 -17.77 -7.97
C ARG A 74 -18.62 -17.73 -8.45
N ALA A 75 -18.03 -16.54 -8.55
CA ALA A 75 -16.64 -16.40 -8.98
C ALA A 75 -15.68 -17.12 -8.02
N TYR A 76 -15.90 -17.00 -6.71
CA TYR A 76 -15.08 -17.72 -5.73
C TYR A 76 -15.26 -19.24 -5.81
N SER A 77 -16.50 -19.72 -6.02
CA SER A 77 -16.77 -21.14 -6.23
C SER A 77 -16.06 -21.67 -7.48
N GLU A 78 -16.02 -20.90 -8.57
CA GLU A 78 -15.23 -21.21 -9.77
C GLU A 78 -13.71 -21.21 -9.46
N MET A 79 -13.21 -20.27 -8.65
CA MET A 79 -11.80 -20.24 -8.22
C MET A 79 -11.40 -21.44 -7.37
N LEU A 80 -12.29 -21.97 -6.52
CA LEU A 80 -12.02 -23.18 -5.72
C LEU A 80 -11.77 -24.42 -6.59
N ALA A 81 -12.23 -24.43 -7.84
CA ALA A 81 -11.94 -25.50 -8.79
C ALA A 81 -10.54 -25.40 -9.41
N VAL A 82 -9.87 -24.26 -9.31
CA VAL A 82 -8.53 -24.03 -9.86
C VAL A 82 -7.49 -24.74 -8.98
N ASP A 83 -6.65 -25.58 -9.59
CA ASP A 83 -5.73 -26.48 -8.87
C ASP A 83 -4.84 -25.77 -7.84
N ILE A 84 -4.31 -24.59 -8.17
CA ILE A 84 -3.43 -23.83 -7.25
C ILE A 84 -4.19 -23.32 -6.02
N VAL A 85 -5.43 -22.86 -6.20
CA VAL A 85 -6.29 -22.36 -5.11
C VAL A 85 -6.74 -23.53 -4.25
N ARG A 86 -7.22 -24.61 -4.87
CA ARG A 86 -7.62 -25.82 -4.16
C ARG A 86 -6.47 -26.36 -3.31
N SER A 87 -5.29 -26.49 -3.91
CA SER A 87 -4.09 -27.01 -3.22
C SER A 87 -3.65 -26.12 -2.06
N PHE A 88 -3.73 -24.79 -2.25
CA PHE A 88 -3.42 -23.84 -1.20
C PHE A 88 -4.33 -23.99 0.03
N LEU A 89 -5.62 -24.27 -0.19
CA LEU A 89 -6.61 -24.37 0.88
C LEU A 89 -6.69 -25.76 1.54
N LEU A 90 -6.05 -26.80 1.00
CA LEU A 90 -6.12 -28.17 1.54
C LEU A 90 -5.69 -28.28 3.01
N ASN A 91 -4.72 -27.47 3.44
CA ASN A 91 -4.16 -27.49 4.80
C ASN A 91 -4.65 -26.31 5.65
N LYS A 92 -5.72 -25.63 5.24
CA LYS A 92 -6.27 -24.45 5.92
C LYS A 92 -7.55 -24.81 6.65
N ASP A 93 -7.69 -24.33 7.88
CA ASP A 93 -8.94 -24.51 8.64
C ASP A 93 -10.08 -23.65 8.07
N GLN A 94 -11.31 -23.85 8.55
CA GLN A 94 -12.48 -23.13 8.05
C GLN A 94 -12.37 -21.60 8.23
N GLY A 95 -11.72 -21.14 9.31
CA GLY A 95 -11.49 -19.72 9.57
C GLY A 95 -10.49 -19.12 8.59
N GLU A 96 -9.36 -19.79 8.37
CA GLU A 96 -8.36 -19.39 7.37
C GLU A 96 -8.93 -19.36 5.96
N GLN A 97 -9.76 -20.34 5.59
CA GLN A 97 -10.44 -20.36 4.29
C GLN A 97 -11.37 -19.15 4.11
N GLU A 98 -12.15 -18.80 5.14
CA GLU A 98 -13.04 -17.62 5.11
C GLU A 98 -12.24 -16.30 5.04
N ILE A 99 -11.11 -16.21 5.72
CA ILE A 99 -10.23 -15.04 5.64
C ILE A 99 -9.67 -14.88 4.22
N PHE A 100 -9.13 -15.96 3.64
CA PHE A 100 -8.63 -15.96 2.27
C PHE A 100 -9.72 -15.60 1.25
N ARG A 101 -10.91 -16.17 1.42
CA ARG A 101 -12.09 -15.86 0.61
C ARG A 101 -12.44 -14.38 0.64
N ASN A 102 -12.48 -13.77 1.82
CA ASN A 102 -12.72 -12.33 1.96
C ASN A 102 -11.60 -11.51 1.31
N HIS A 103 -10.37 -12.02 1.29
CA HIS A 103 -9.26 -11.39 0.58
C HIS A 103 -9.44 -11.44 -0.95
N ILE A 104 -9.85 -12.59 -1.51
CA ILE A 104 -10.25 -12.69 -2.93
C ILE A 104 -11.38 -11.71 -3.27
N PHE A 105 -12.38 -11.56 -2.40
CA PHE A 105 -13.47 -10.61 -2.61
C PHE A 105 -12.99 -9.15 -2.69
N ARG A 106 -11.95 -8.78 -1.95
CA ARG A 106 -11.34 -7.44 -2.08
C ARG A 106 -10.76 -7.24 -3.48
N TYR A 107 -10.09 -8.24 -4.03
CA TYR A 107 -9.57 -8.19 -5.40
C TYR A 107 -10.66 -8.21 -6.47
N LEU A 108 -11.73 -8.99 -6.29
CA LEU A 108 -12.87 -8.98 -7.20
C LEU A 108 -13.53 -7.59 -7.30
N LYS A 109 -13.52 -6.79 -6.22
CA LYS A 109 -14.02 -5.40 -6.27
C LYS A 109 -13.30 -4.51 -7.28
N MET A 110 -12.07 -4.83 -7.68
CA MET A 110 -11.36 -4.10 -8.74
C MET A 110 -12.02 -4.25 -10.12
N PHE A 111 -12.89 -5.26 -10.27
CA PHE A 111 -13.67 -5.56 -11.47
C PHE A 111 -15.17 -5.35 -11.28
N ASP A 112 -15.59 -4.83 -10.12
CA ASP A 112 -16.99 -4.52 -9.86
C ASP A 112 -17.39 -3.23 -10.56
N THR A 113 -18.47 -3.26 -11.34
CA THR A 113 -18.95 -2.10 -12.11
C THR A 113 -19.33 -0.90 -11.23
N ARG A 114 -19.56 -1.12 -9.94
CA ARG A 114 -19.91 -0.08 -8.95
C ARG A 114 -18.68 0.49 -8.23
N SER A 115 -17.49 -0.10 -8.43
CA SER A 115 -16.27 0.29 -7.73
C SER A 115 -15.87 1.74 -7.99
N GLY A 116 -16.13 2.23 -9.21
CA GLY A 116 -15.72 3.54 -9.69
C GLY A 116 -14.23 3.68 -9.97
N PHE A 117 -13.49 2.55 -10.03
CA PHE A 117 -12.09 2.49 -10.45
C PHE A 117 -11.77 1.17 -11.16
N GLU A 118 -10.64 1.14 -11.85
CA GLU A 118 -10.11 -0.07 -12.48
C GLU A 118 -8.58 -0.11 -12.37
N ILE A 119 -8.03 -1.32 -12.48
CA ILE A 119 -6.59 -1.53 -12.64
C ILE A 119 -6.21 -1.48 -14.13
N GLN A 120 -5.17 -0.73 -14.45
CA GLN A 120 -4.58 -0.66 -15.78
C GLN A 120 -3.08 -0.97 -15.71
N THR A 121 -2.48 -1.30 -16.85
CA THR A 121 -1.03 -1.41 -16.96
C THR A 121 -0.38 -0.03 -16.84
N CYS A 122 0.79 0.01 -16.22
CA CYS A 122 1.59 1.22 -16.02
C CYS A 122 3.03 0.94 -16.46
N SER A 123 3.56 1.77 -17.36
CA SER A 123 4.94 1.67 -17.83
C SER A 123 5.82 2.83 -17.39
N ARG A 124 5.36 3.62 -16.42
CA ARG A 124 5.99 4.88 -16.05
C ARG A 124 7.27 4.68 -15.24
N TYR A 125 7.23 3.79 -14.25
CA TYR A 125 8.26 3.72 -13.22
C TYR A 125 9.42 2.81 -13.63
N ALA A 126 10.61 3.38 -13.81
CA ALA A 126 11.80 2.64 -14.26
C ALA A 126 12.25 1.59 -13.23
N MET A 127 12.02 1.89 -11.95
CA MET A 127 12.40 1.04 -10.82
C MET A 127 11.59 -0.26 -10.76
N GLU A 128 10.42 -0.31 -11.41
CA GLU A 128 9.59 -1.51 -11.57
C GLU A 128 9.84 -2.18 -12.94
N GLY A 129 10.92 -1.82 -13.63
CA GLY A 129 11.21 -2.31 -14.99
C GLY A 129 10.21 -1.81 -16.03
N ASN A 130 9.56 -0.66 -15.79
CA ASN A 130 8.54 -0.07 -16.66
C ASN A 130 7.36 -1.03 -16.94
N LEU A 131 7.04 -1.91 -15.99
CA LEU A 131 5.91 -2.82 -16.09
C LEU A 131 5.27 -3.03 -14.71
N GLY A 132 4.25 -2.23 -14.41
CA GLY A 132 3.50 -2.25 -13.17
C GLY A 132 2.01 -2.02 -13.39
N GLY A 133 1.29 -1.79 -12.30
CA GLY A 133 -0.14 -1.46 -12.30
C GLY A 133 -0.40 -0.01 -11.91
N LYS A 134 -1.54 0.53 -12.33
CA LYS A 134 -2.06 1.81 -11.82
C LYS A 134 -3.57 1.74 -11.66
N ILE A 135 -4.09 2.49 -10.68
CA ILE A 135 -5.53 2.59 -10.45
C ILE A 135 -6.07 3.83 -11.16
N CYS A 136 -7.05 3.66 -12.04
CA CYS A 136 -7.70 4.76 -12.76
C CYS A 136 -9.19 4.84 -12.39
N ALA A 137 -9.72 6.05 -12.29
CA ALA A 137 -11.13 6.27 -12.04
C ALA A 137 -11.98 5.87 -13.26
N THR A 138 -13.10 5.20 -13.05
CA THR A 138 -14.07 4.86 -14.12
C THR A 138 -15.32 5.74 -14.11
N LYS A 139 -15.39 6.66 -13.14
CA LYS A 139 -16.43 7.68 -13.01
C LYS A 139 -15.82 8.95 -12.41
N ASP A 140 -16.59 10.03 -12.45
CA ASP A 140 -16.25 11.25 -11.71
C ASP A 140 -16.39 11.01 -10.20
N TRP A 141 -15.42 11.53 -9.45
CA TRP A 141 -15.46 11.59 -7.99
C TRP A 141 -15.34 13.03 -7.52
N LEU A 142 -16.09 13.38 -6.48
CA LEU A 142 -16.07 14.71 -5.90
C LEU A 142 -15.10 14.76 -4.72
N LYS A 143 -14.54 15.94 -4.48
CA LYS A 143 -13.75 16.22 -3.28
C LYS A 143 -14.51 15.73 -2.03
N HIS A 144 -13.79 14.99 -1.20
CA HIS A 144 -14.26 14.35 0.04
C HIS A 144 -15.01 13.02 -0.09
N ASP A 145 -15.31 12.57 -1.30
CA ASP A 145 -15.80 11.21 -1.51
C ASP A 145 -14.82 10.17 -0.95
N LYS A 146 -15.36 9.01 -0.55
CA LYS A 146 -14.57 7.83 -0.20
C LYS A 146 -14.73 6.77 -1.27
N ILE A 147 -13.62 6.19 -1.71
CA ILE A 147 -13.61 5.05 -2.62
C ILE A 147 -13.56 3.78 -1.76
N GLU A 148 -14.69 3.43 -1.15
CA GLU A 148 -14.77 2.40 -0.10
C GLU A 148 -14.40 0.99 -0.59
N MET A 149 -14.52 0.73 -1.89
CA MET A 149 -14.14 -0.57 -2.49
C MET A 149 -12.64 -0.71 -2.75
N LEU A 150 -11.88 0.40 -2.75
CA LEU A 150 -10.43 0.40 -2.95
C LEU A 150 -9.73 0.24 -1.60
N ILE A 151 -9.67 -1.00 -1.12
CA ILE A 151 -9.23 -1.36 0.24
C ILE A 151 -7.77 -1.77 0.25
N GLY A 152 -7.02 -1.29 1.24
CA GLY A 152 -5.75 -1.84 1.68
C GLY A 152 -5.92 -2.59 3.00
N CYS A 153 -5.27 -3.74 3.13
CA CYS A 153 -5.10 -4.46 4.39
C CYS A 153 -3.73 -4.11 4.98
N ILE A 154 -3.69 -3.89 6.30
CA ILE A 154 -2.51 -3.39 6.99
C ILE A 154 -2.07 -4.44 8.00
N ALA A 155 -0.79 -4.80 7.99
CA ALA A 155 -0.16 -5.54 9.06
C ALA A 155 0.92 -4.68 9.71
N GLU A 156 0.87 -4.50 11.01
CA GLU A 156 1.98 -3.93 11.78
C GLU A 156 3.07 -5.00 11.92
N LEU A 157 4.32 -4.63 11.65
CA LEU A 157 5.45 -5.54 11.74
C LEU A 157 6.23 -5.27 13.03
N THR A 158 6.59 -6.34 13.72
CA THR A 158 7.67 -6.31 14.71
C THR A 158 9.03 -6.32 14.01
N GLU A 159 10.11 -5.92 14.70
CA GLU A 159 11.46 -5.96 14.11
C GLU A 159 11.84 -7.37 13.65
N GLN A 160 11.44 -8.41 14.38
CA GLN A 160 11.63 -9.80 13.97
C GLN A 160 10.86 -10.13 12.68
N GLU A 161 9.60 -9.69 12.55
CA GLU A 161 8.82 -9.91 11.34
C GLU A 161 9.34 -9.08 10.15
N GLU A 162 9.89 -7.88 10.39
CA GLU A 162 10.60 -7.10 9.37
C GLU A 162 11.78 -7.92 8.82
N ASP A 163 12.65 -8.44 9.70
CA ASP A 163 13.81 -9.25 9.31
C ASP A 163 13.43 -10.57 8.61
N GLU A 164 12.33 -11.21 9.03
CA GLU A 164 11.89 -12.50 8.49
C GLU A 164 11.13 -12.38 7.16
N LEU A 165 10.29 -11.35 7.01
CA LEU A 165 9.37 -11.21 5.88
C LEU A 165 9.91 -10.27 4.80
N LEU A 166 10.75 -9.30 5.14
CA LEU A 166 11.21 -8.29 4.20
C LEU A 166 12.63 -8.57 3.73
N THR A 167 12.80 -8.51 2.41
CA THR A 167 14.09 -8.42 1.74
C THR A 167 14.18 -7.01 1.17
N PRO A 168 15.09 -6.17 1.69
CA PRO A 168 15.25 -4.80 1.20
C PRO A 168 15.41 -4.79 -0.30
N ASN A 169 14.74 -3.86 -0.98
CA ASN A 169 14.78 -3.71 -2.45
C ASN A 169 14.10 -4.82 -3.26
N VAL A 170 13.37 -5.74 -2.63
CA VAL A 170 12.70 -6.84 -3.35
C VAL A 170 11.20 -6.86 -3.08
N ASN A 171 10.80 -6.92 -1.82
CA ASN A 171 9.39 -7.05 -1.41
C ASN A 171 8.93 -5.99 -0.40
N ASP A 172 9.69 -4.90 -0.25
CA ASP A 172 9.37 -3.76 0.59
C ASP A 172 8.59 -2.67 -0.17
N PHE A 173 7.95 -3.02 -1.30
CA PHE A 173 7.30 -2.10 -2.23
C PHE A 173 6.20 -1.25 -1.57
N SER A 174 5.48 -1.80 -0.60
CA SER A 174 4.34 -1.17 0.08
C SER A 174 4.50 -1.08 1.61
N VAL A 175 5.74 -0.96 2.08
CA VAL A 175 6.03 -0.73 3.51
C VAL A 175 6.04 0.78 3.81
N MET A 176 5.19 1.19 4.76
CA MET A 176 5.11 2.56 5.28
C MET A 176 5.43 2.57 6.77
N PHE A 177 5.98 3.69 7.28
CA PHE A 177 6.24 3.83 8.71
C PHE A 177 5.14 4.64 9.39
N SER A 178 4.65 4.15 10.52
CA SER A 178 3.73 4.90 11.37
C SER A 178 4.50 5.63 12.45
N CYS A 179 4.64 6.96 12.37
CA CYS A 179 5.30 7.76 13.41
C CYS A 179 4.59 7.68 14.77
N ARG A 180 3.26 7.51 14.76
CA ARG A 180 2.45 7.42 15.98
C ARG A 180 2.67 6.09 16.71
N LYS A 181 2.66 4.98 15.96
CA LYS A 181 2.84 3.63 16.51
C LYS A 181 4.32 3.26 16.63
N ASN A 182 5.20 4.02 15.97
CA ASN A 182 6.63 3.80 15.90
C ASN A 182 7.00 2.39 15.41
N CYS A 183 6.31 1.93 14.37
CA CYS A 183 6.51 0.62 13.74
C CYS A 183 6.34 0.71 12.22
N ALA A 184 6.93 -0.25 11.49
CA ALA A 184 6.61 -0.43 10.09
C ALA A 184 5.22 -1.06 9.94
N GLN A 185 4.57 -0.71 8.85
CA GLN A 185 3.28 -1.24 8.44
C GLN A 185 3.40 -1.73 7.01
N LEU A 186 3.06 -3.00 6.80
CA LEU A 186 2.92 -3.61 5.49
C LEU A 186 1.51 -3.35 4.97
N TRP A 187 1.40 -2.79 3.76
CA TRP A 187 0.12 -2.47 3.12
C TRP A 187 -0.08 -3.32 1.87
N LEU A 188 -1.06 -4.21 1.88
CA LEU A 188 -1.38 -5.09 0.74
C LEU A 188 -2.86 -4.99 0.35
N GLY A 189 -3.29 -5.75 -0.66
CA GLY A 189 -4.62 -5.66 -1.26
C GLY A 189 -4.73 -4.59 -2.34
N PRO A 190 -5.91 -4.38 -2.93
CA PRO A 190 -6.13 -3.48 -4.08
C PRO A 190 -5.49 -2.09 -3.98
N ALA A 191 -5.45 -1.49 -2.78
CA ALA A 191 -4.87 -0.17 -2.59
C ALA A 191 -3.34 -0.12 -2.69
N SER A 192 -2.63 -1.25 -2.68
CA SER A 192 -1.17 -1.32 -2.90
C SER A 192 -0.77 -0.94 -4.34
N PHE A 193 -1.73 -0.92 -5.28
CA PHE A 193 -1.54 -0.51 -6.67
C PHE A 193 -1.76 0.99 -6.92
N ILE A 194 -2.08 1.77 -5.88
CA ILE A 194 -2.21 3.22 -5.98
C ILE A 194 -0.83 3.83 -6.01
N ASN A 195 -0.45 4.45 -7.12
CA ASN A 195 0.87 5.07 -7.27
C ASN A 195 1.03 6.37 -6.47
N HIS A 196 2.29 6.76 -6.29
CA HIS A 196 2.64 8.03 -5.67
C HIS A 196 2.51 9.21 -6.62
N ASP A 197 1.97 10.33 -6.13
CA ASP A 197 2.21 11.65 -6.71
C ASP A 197 2.45 12.72 -5.63
N CYS A 198 3.47 13.58 -5.82
CA CYS A 198 3.80 14.67 -4.90
C CYS A 198 2.66 15.70 -4.75
N ARG A 199 1.68 15.71 -5.66
CA ARG A 199 0.42 16.45 -5.60
C ARG A 199 -0.76 15.49 -5.86
N ALA A 200 -0.81 14.44 -5.05
CA ALA A 200 -1.86 13.42 -5.05
C ALA A 200 -3.29 13.98 -5.05
N ASN A 201 -4.20 13.23 -5.68
CA ASN A 201 -5.64 13.52 -5.66
C ASN A 201 -6.41 12.75 -4.58
N CYS A 202 -5.78 11.78 -3.92
CA CYS A 202 -6.34 11.02 -2.82
C CYS A 202 -5.41 10.98 -1.61
N LYS A 203 -5.96 10.59 -0.46
CA LYS A 203 -5.20 10.18 0.72
C LYS A 203 -5.80 8.91 1.32
N PHE A 204 -4.96 8.13 2.00
CA PHE A 204 -5.44 6.99 2.79
C PHE A 204 -6.24 7.46 3.99
N VAL A 205 -7.32 6.75 4.29
CA VAL A 205 -8.13 6.92 5.49
C VAL A 205 -8.44 5.56 6.09
N SER A 206 -8.33 5.44 7.41
CA SER A 206 -8.64 4.19 8.11
C SER A 206 -10.13 3.85 7.97
N THR A 207 -10.41 2.58 7.73
CA THR A 207 -11.75 1.97 7.77
C THR A 207 -11.90 0.99 8.93
N GLY A 208 -10.91 0.97 9.82
CA GLY A 208 -10.76 0.01 10.92
C GLY A 208 -9.29 -0.05 11.35
N ARG A 209 -8.98 -0.91 12.32
CA ARG A 209 -7.60 -1.02 12.84
C ARG A 209 -6.60 -1.46 11.75
N ASP A 210 -7.00 -2.43 10.93
CA ASP A 210 -6.11 -3.13 9.99
C ASP A 210 -6.57 -2.99 8.53
N THR A 211 -7.42 -2.00 8.25
CA THR A 211 -7.87 -1.68 6.89
C THR A 211 -7.92 -0.19 6.65
N ALA A 212 -7.68 0.20 5.40
CA ALA A 212 -7.84 1.56 4.93
C ALA A 212 -8.50 1.57 3.55
N CYS A 213 -9.16 2.68 3.24
CA CYS A 213 -9.54 3.02 1.87
C CYS A 213 -8.96 4.40 1.52
N VAL A 214 -9.42 4.99 0.42
CA VAL A 214 -8.98 6.33 0.02
C VAL A 214 -10.09 7.37 0.06
N LYS A 215 -9.72 8.58 0.46
CA LYS A 215 -10.57 9.78 0.43
C LYS A 215 -10.04 10.77 -0.60
N VAL A 216 -10.94 11.28 -1.41
CA VAL A 216 -10.67 12.21 -2.50
C VAL A 216 -10.35 13.61 -1.95
N LEU A 217 -9.26 14.22 -2.42
CA LEU A 217 -8.74 15.53 -1.99
C LEU A 217 -9.17 16.69 -2.89
N ARG A 218 -9.46 16.39 -4.15
CA ARG A 218 -9.97 17.29 -5.20
C ARG A 218 -10.78 16.45 -6.17
N ASP A 219 -11.67 17.07 -6.94
CA ASP A 219 -12.44 16.35 -7.95
C ASP A 219 -11.51 15.56 -8.89
N ILE A 220 -11.94 14.35 -9.22
CA ILE A 220 -11.25 13.39 -10.10
C ILE A 220 -12.19 13.08 -11.25
N LYS A 221 -11.69 13.16 -12.48
CA LYS A 221 -12.48 12.81 -13.67
C LYS A 221 -12.32 11.34 -14.05
N ALA A 222 -13.33 10.77 -14.68
CA ALA A 222 -13.20 9.46 -15.30
C ALA A 222 -11.96 9.41 -16.22
N GLY A 223 -11.17 8.34 -16.12
CA GLY A 223 -9.89 8.15 -16.80
C GLY A 223 -8.68 8.71 -16.05
N GLU A 224 -8.85 9.56 -15.04
CA GLU A 224 -7.74 10.09 -14.24
C GLU A 224 -7.17 9.02 -13.30
N GLU A 225 -5.84 8.99 -13.14
CA GLU A 225 -5.16 8.10 -12.20
C GLU A 225 -5.43 8.51 -10.74
N ILE A 226 -5.82 7.55 -9.91
CA ILE A 226 -5.95 7.72 -8.46
C ILE A 226 -4.55 7.59 -7.86
N THR A 227 -4.08 8.64 -7.19
CA THR A 227 -2.73 8.73 -6.62
C THR A 227 -2.79 9.14 -5.15
N CYS A 228 -1.85 8.65 -4.36
CA CYS A 228 -1.66 9.00 -2.96
C CYS A 228 -0.28 9.59 -2.73
N PHE A 229 -0.12 10.35 -1.65
CA PHE A 229 1.21 10.78 -1.20
C PHE A 229 1.72 9.79 -0.15
N TYR A 230 2.84 9.13 -0.44
CA TYR A 230 3.38 8.09 0.44
C TYR A 230 4.18 8.64 1.64
N GLY A 231 4.80 9.81 1.48
CA GLY A 231 5.72 10.39 2.45
C GLY A 231 6.77 11.28 1.78
N GLU A 232 7.42 12.14 2.57
CA GLU A 232 8.39 13.13 2.09
C GLU A 232 9.71 12.51 1.60
N ASP A 233 10.12 11.37 2.20
CA ASP A 233 11.39 10.69 1.93
C ASP A 233 11.18 9.27 1.39
N PHE A 234 10.05 9.00 0.72
CA PHE A 234 9.76 7.66 0.23
C PHE A 234 10.72 7.28 -0.91
N PHE A 235 10.99 8.20 -1.84
CA PHE A 235 11.89 8.03 -2.97
C PHE A 235 13.20 8.80 -2.76
N GLY A 236 13.94 8.41 -1.72
CA GLY A 236 15.14 9.13 -1.27
C GLY A 236 14.82 10.44 -0.57
N ASP A 237 15.86 11.13 -0.09
CA ASP A 237 15.68 12.35 0.70
C ASP A 237 14.92 13.42 -0.10
N SER A 238 13.87 13.97 0.51
CA SER A 238 12.92 14.92 -0.09
C SER A 238 12.36 14.45 -1.45
N ASN A 239 12.14 13.14 -1.60
CA ASN A 239 11.66 12.50 -2.83
C ASN A 239 12.52 12.86 -4.05
N SER A 240 13.84 12.98 -3.85
CA SER A 240 14.82 13.31 -4.88
C SER A 240 14.86 12.33 -6.05
N LEU A 241 14.32 11.13 -5.89
CA LEU A 241 14.25 10.08 -6.91
C LEU A 241 12.81 9.83 -7.39
N CYS A 242 11.85 10.68 -7.01
CA CYS A 242 10.46 10.48 -7.37
C CYS A 242 10.21 10.74 -8.86
N GLU A 243 9.57 9.77 -9.51
CA GLU A 243 9.23 9.75 -10.94
C GLU A 243 7.77 10.15 -11.23
N CYS A 244 7.03 10.71 -10.27
CA CYS A 244 5.62 11.08 -10.49
C CYS A 244 5.42 12.21 -11.52
N GLU A 245 4.19 12.34 -12.05
CA GLU A 245 3.85 13.35 -13.08
C GLU A 245 4.05 14.78 -12.55
N THR A 246 3.76 15.03 -11.27
CA THR A 246 4.03 16.33 -10.65
C THR A 246 5.53 16.67 -10.62
N CYS A 247 6.40 15.71 -10.32
CA CYS A 247 7.85 15.92 -10.35
C CYS A 247 8.34 16.22 -11.76
N GLU A 248 7.84 15.49 -12.76
CA GLU A 248 8.17 15.71 -14.17
C GLU A 248 7.81 17.12 -14.64
N ARG A 249 6.56 17.54 -14.41
CA ARG A 249 6.07 18.88 -14.79
C ARG A 249 6.85 20.01 -14.10
N ARG A 250 7.27 19.80 -12.86
CA ARG A 250 8.03 20.78 -12.06
C ARG A 250 9.55 20.70 -12.25
N ARG A 251 10.05 19.69 -12.97
CA ARG A 251 11.50 19.39 -13.12
C ARG A 251 12.22 19.25 -11.77
N VAL A 252 11.59 18.51 -10.87
CA VAL A 252 12.15 18.11 -9.55
C VAL A 252 12.14 16.59 -9.42
N GLY A 253 12.54 16.06 -8.27
CA GLY A 253 12.72 14.61 -8.09
C GLY A 253 13.72 14.06 -9.11
N TYR A 254 13.39 12.90 -9.68
CA TYR A 254 14.21 12.25 -10.71
C TYR A 254 14.48 13.16 -11.93
N PHE A 255 13.56 14.07 -12.24
CA PHE A 255 13.64 14.96 -13.41
C PHE A 255 14.42 16.25 -13.16
N ARG A 256 15.09 16.38 -12.01
CA ARG A 256 16.00 17.50 -11.77
C ARG A 256 17.15 17.42 -12.78
N ARG A 257 17.44 18.51 -13.48
CA ARG A 257 18.59 18.58 -14.38
C ARG A 257 19.88 18.39 -13.57
N ALA A 258 20.75 17.49 -14.03
CA ALA A 258 22.09 17.36 -13.47
C ALA A 258 22.80 18.73 -13.59
N ASP A 259 23.36 19.21 -12.47
CA ASP A 259 24.31 20.31 -12.52
C ASP A 259 25.61 19.72 -13.09
N PRO A 260 26.21 20.27 -14.16
CA PRO A 260 27.51 19.83 -14.66
C PRO A 260 28.63 19.82 -13.60
N ARG A 261 28.42 20.49 -12.45
CA ARG A 261 29.35 20.54 -11.31
C ARG A 261 28.96 19.64 -10.14
N SER A 262 27.77 19.04 -10.16
CA SER A 262 27.44 18.03 -9.16
C SER A 262 28.20 16.75 -9.49
N PRO A 263 28.88 16.12 -8.52
CA PRO A 263 29.47 14.81 -8.75
C PRO A 263 28.39 13.90 -9.33
N GLU A 264 28.72 13.16 -10.39
CA GLU A 264 27.85 12.09 -10.88
C GLU A 264 27.45 11.27 -9.66
N ILE A 265 26.14 11.07 -9.47
CA ILE A 265 25.66 10.13 -8.47
C ILE A 265 25.99 8.75 -9.04
N GLU A 266 27.27 8.39 -8.99
CA GLU A 266 27.85 7.10 -9.36
C GLU A 266 27.61 6.11 -8.22
N LYS A 267 26.37 6.12 -7.73
CA LYS A 267 25.77 5.03 -7.00
C LYS A 267 24.50 4.74 -7.76
N GLY A 268 24.59 3.77 -8.66
CA GLY A 268 23.40 3.14 -9.23
C GLY A 268 22.38 2.95 -8.11
N TYR A 269 21.19 3.47 -8.36
CA TYR A 269 20.06 3.47 -7.46
C TYR A 269 19.86 2.08 -6.82
N ARG A 270 19.89 2.03 -5.48
CA ARG A 270 19.40 0.88 -4.71
C ARG A 270 18.00 1.24 -4.25
N LEU A 271 17.02 0.43 -4.63
CA LEU A 271 15.61 0.67 -4.46
C LEU A 271 15.23 1.28 -3.10
N ARG A 272 15.67 0.87 -1.93
CA ARG A 272 15.32 1.45 -0.64
C ARG A 272 16.40 1.06 0.35
N ASP A 273 17.02 2.03 1.00
CA ASP A 273 17.53 1.78 2.34
C ASP A 273 16.31 1.78 3.28
N THR A 274 15.45 0.75 3.18
CA THR A 274 14.26 0.64 4.04
C THR A 274 14.69 0.72 5.49
N ASP A 275 15.84 0.12 5.83
CA ASP A 275 16.47 0.23 7.14
C ASP A 275 16.88 1.67 7.46
N ASP A 276 17.60 2.37 6.57
CA ASP A 276 18.00 3.76 6.87
C ASP A 276 16.78 4.69 6.92
N ARG A 277 15.74 4.47 6.11
CA ARG A 277 14.49 5.23 6.14
C ARG A 277 13.72 4.97 7.42
N LEU A 278 13.50 3.70 7.78
CA LEU A 278 12.85 3.31 9.04
C LEU A 278 13.65 3.82 10.24
N HIS A 279 14.99 3.73 10.20
CA HIS A 279 15.89 4.23 11.25
C HIS A 279 15.87 5.77 11.32
N ARG A 280 15.84 6.49 10.19
CA ARG A 280 15.65 7.95 10.15
C ARG A 280 14.29 8.34 10.71
N MET A 281 13.21 7.67 10.33
CA MET A 281 11.86 7.95 10.84
C MET A 281 11.73 7.59 12.33
N LYS A 282 12.32 6.48 12.79
CA LYS A 282 12.44 6.10 14.21
C LYS A 282 13.21 7.18 15.00
N SER A 283 14.33 7.66 14.49
CA SER A 283 15.14 8.70 15.18
C SER A 283 14.45 10.07 15.20
N GLN A 284 13.78 10.49 14.12
CA GLN A 284 12.99 11.73 14.10
C GLN A 284 11.79 11.66 15.06
N ALA A 285 11.10 10.52 15.16
CA ALA A 285 10.02 10.33 16.13
C ALA A 285 10.50 10.42 17.59
N GLN A 286 11.72 9.94 17.89
CA GLN A 286 12.35 10.07 19.21
C GLN A 286 12.72 11.53 19.54
N VAL A 287 13.20 12.30 18.56
CA VAL A 287 13.50 13.74 18.73
C VAL A 287 12.22 14.55 18.94
N HIS A 288 11.12 14.20 18.26
CA HIS A 288 9.83 14.87 18.44
C HIS A 288 9.22 14.58 19.83
N ARG A 289 9.36 13.34 20.34
CA ARG A 289 9.01 13.01 21.74
C ARG A 289 9.87 13.76 22.77
N SER A 290 11.14 14.01 22.47
CA SER A 290 12.04 14.73 23.39
C SER A 290 11.74 16.23 23.44
N SER A 291 11.23 16.81 22.35
CA SER A 291 10.85 18.22 22.28
C SER A 291 9.48 18.52 22.91
N CYS A 292 8.55 17.54 22.97
CA CYS A 292 7.27 17.72 23.67
C CYS A 292 7.35 17.53 25.19
N VAL A 293 8.43 16.92 25.72
CA VAL A 293 8.66 16.80 27.18
C VAL A 293 9.31 18.08 27.77
N GLY A 294 9.75 19.01 26.92
CA GLY A 294 10.45 20.25 27.33
C GLY A 294 9.56 21.46 27.66
N VAL A 295 8.25 21.40 27.44
CA VAL A 295 7.36 22.56 27.70
C VAL A 295 6.23 22.17 28.66
N ASN A 296 6.53 22.20 29.96
CA ASN A 296 5.54 22.62 30.94
C ASN A 296 6.18 23.04 32.27
N LYS A 297 6.20 24.35 32.52
CA LYS A 297 5.88 24.98 33.82
C LYS A 297 5.83 26.50 33.66
N ASN A 298 4.62 27.03 33.44
CA ASN A 298 4.01 28.07 34.28
C ASN A 298 2.72 28.57 33.63
N MET A 299 1.58 28.23 34.24
CA MET A 299 0.30 28.88 33.97
C MET A 299 0.21 30.19 34.76
N ASN A 300 -0.26 31.25 34.11
CA ASN A 300 -1.27 32.16 34.65
C ASN A 300 -1.70 33.18 33.58
N GLY A 301 -3.02 33.31 33.37
CA GLY A 301 -3.62 34.49 32.73
C GLY A 301 -4.61 34.18 31.61
N ASN A 302 -5.88 34.59 31.83
CA ASN A 302 -6.97 34.62 30.85
C ASN A 302 -6.56 35.27 29.52
N GLY A 303 -6.84 34.60 28.41
CA GLY A 303 -6.74 35.18 27.07
C GLY A 303 -7.19 34.18 26.00
N SER A 304 -8.30 34.47 25.34
CA SER A 304 -8.71 33.83 24.10
C SER A 304 -7.60 33.99 23.05
N PHE A 305 -7.05 32.87 22.56
CA PHE A 305 -6.10 32.89 21.44
C PHE A 305 -6.52 31.90 20.37
N PHE A 306 -6.90 32.45 19.22
CA PHE A 306 -6.76 31.80 17.93
C PHE A 306 -5.28 31.52 17.70
N ILE A 307 -4.90 30.25 17.54
CA ILE A 307 -3.59 29.90 17.00
C ILE A 307 -3.81 29.32 15.60
N GLN A 308 -3.60 30.19 14.63
CA GLN A 308 -3.43 29.87 13.23
C GLN A 308 -2.09 29.13 13.09
N ILE A 309 -2.13 27.81 12.89
CA ILE A 309 -0.95 27.01 12.53
C ILE A 309 -1.07 26.65 11.05
N GLU A 310 -0.55 27.55 10.21
CA GLU A 310 -0.10 27.22 8.87
C GLU A 310 1.33 26.69 8.94
N LYS A 311 1.63 25.67 8.12
CA LYS A 311 2.97 25.15 7.76
C LYS A 311 3.72 24.32 8.81
N THR A 312 3.22 23.11 9.07
CA THR A 312 4.08 21.93 9.28
C THR A 312 3.43 20.71 8.65
N GLY A 313 4.09 20.08 7.69
CA GLY A 313 3.63 18.90 6.94
C GLY A 313 3.67 17.60 7.74
N ILE A 314 3.27 17.64 9.02
CA ILE A 314 3.22 16.45 9.87
C ILE A 314 1.83 15.83 9.69
N PHE A 315 1.77 14.69 9.00
CA PHE A 315 0.53 13.91 8.91
C PHE A 315 0.20 13.30 10.27
N GLU A 316 -0.61 14.01 11.05
CA GLU A 316 -1.49 13.37 12.03
C GLU A 316 -2.56 12.59 11.26
N MET A 317 -2.35 11.28 11.08
CA MET A 317 -3.48 10.37 10.89
C MET A 317 -4.10 10.10 12.27
N ALA A 318 -5.17 10.83 12.55
CA ALA A 318 -6.12 10.45 13.58
C ALA A 318 -6.66 9.04 13.23
N ILE A 319 -6.22 8.06 14.01
CA ILE A 319 -6.83 6.74 14.19
C ILE A 319 -7.29 6.64 15.65
#